data_AF-A0A7C5PK99-F1
#
_entry.id   AF-A0A7C5PK99-F1
#
_cell.length_a   1.000
_cell.length_b   1.000
_cell.length_c   1.000
_cell.angle_alpha   90.00
_cell.angle_beta   90.00
_cell.angle_gamma   90.00
#
_symmetry.space_group_name_H-M   'P 1'
#
loop_
_entity.id
_entity.type
_entity.pdbx_description
1 polymer ?
#
loop_
_entity_poly.entity_id
_entity_poly.type
_entity_poly.pdbx_seq_one_letter_code
_entity_poly.pdbx_strand_id
1 'polypeptide(L)'
;MPKFLGFLNPFQWARDYLKKHPWVRRALILLPFLILLGFLGPALSAIETLFSLLGKILQPLLETSLGRALLVVLVFSFIALGIWAFAKERFLDLFRNHALAKHLEGIQHLLLGKKKEAKACFKKIVKMGRFFDLSKGPASGFGPLDIDARLKLARIFLEEGDPTRAYKEIERIPKALMTRKQTFSYVELRARLYRAHPGHLSETVRQVIEESHRTWPTNGRILSLLVQELENQG
;
A
#
# COMPACT_ATOMS: atom_id res chain seq x y z
N MET A 1 38.95 30.76 0.73
CA MET A 1 38.18 29.52 0.43
C MET A 1 38.30 29.22 -1.07
N PRO A 2 39.04 28.17 -1.44
CA PRO A 2 39.53 27.99 -2.79
C PRO A 2 38.49 27.37 -3.71
N LYS A 3 38.51 27.85 -4.96
CA LYS A 3 37.80 27.41 -6.16
C LYS A 3 38.32 26.03 -6.62
N PHE A 4 38.13 24.98 -5.82
CA PHE A 4 38.67 23.63 -6.08
C PHE A 4 37.67 22.65 -6.74
N LEU A 5 36.62 23.15 -7.38
CA LEU A 5 35.58 22.31 -8.02
C LEU A 5 35.39 22.60 -9.53
N GLY A 6 36.39 23.20 -10.19
CA GLY A 6 36.38 23.36 -11.65
C GLY A 6 36.91 22.15 -12.43
N PHE A 7 37.74 21.32 -11.80
CA PHE A 7 38.52 20.27 -12.48
C PHE A 7 37.73 18.97 -12.74
N LEU A 8 36.55 18.80 -12.14
CA LEU A 8 35.75 17.57 -12.25
C LEU A 8 34.64 17.64 -13.30
N ASN A 9 34.57 18.70 -14.10
CA ASN A 9 33.50 18.84 -15.09
C ASN A 9 34.10 18.77 -16.52
N PRO A 10 34.31 17.56 -17.07
CA PRO A 10 34.88 17.35 -18.42
C PRO A 10 34.06 18.03 -19.54
N PHE A 11 32.87 18.54 -19.20
CA PHE A 11 31.97 19.27 -20.09
C PHE A 11 32.21 20.78 -20.16
N GLN A 12 33.14 21.38 -19.39
CA GLN A 12 33.43 22.83 -19.49
C GLN A 12 34.01 23.22 -20.85
N TRP A 13 34.96 22.44 -21.38
CA TRP A 13 35.51 22.62 -22.71
C TRP A 13 34.42 22.55 -23.80
N ALA A 14 33.52 21.57 -23.71
CA ALA A 14 32.38 21.45 -24.63
C ALA A 14 31.45 22.67 -24.54
N ARG A 15 31.22 23.21 -23.34
CA ARG A 15 30.36 24.38 -23.10
C ARG A 15 30.96 25.67 -23.68
N ASP A 16 32.27 25.86 -23.58
CA ASP A 16 32.96 27.03 -24.14
C ASP A 16 33.11 26.92 -25.67
N TYR A 17 33.31 25.70 -26.20
CA TYR A 17 33.26 25.41 -27.63
C TYR A 17 31.86 25.68 -28.23
N LEU A 18 30.80 25.27 -27.53
CA LEU A 18 29.40 25.50 -27.92
C LEU A 18 29.00 26.99 -27.87
N LYS A 19 29.64 27.79 -27.03
CA LYS A 19 29.44 29.25 -27.00
C LYS A 19 30.11 29.95 -28.19
N LYS A 20 31.28 29.47 -28.64
CA LYS A 20 32.00 30.02 -29.81
C LYS A 20 31.34 29.65 -31.14
N HIS A 21 30.66 28.51 -31.22
CA HIS A 21 30.04 28.02 -32.46
C HIS A 21 28.53 27.84 -32.31
N PRO A 22 27.72 28.90 -32.53
CA PRO A 22 26.27 28.86 -32.31
C PRO A 22 25.53 27.87 -33.23
N TRP A 23 26.11 27.52 -34.37
CA TRP A 23 25.56 26.51 -35.29
C TRP A 23 25.61 25.09 -34.70
N VAL A 24 26.68 24.73 -33.98
CA VAL A 24 26.81 23.43 -33.29
C VAL A 24 25.77 23.29 -32.19
N ARG A 25 25.49 24.39 -31.47
CA ARG A 25 24.44 24.43 -30.45
C ARG A 25 23.05 24.23 -31.04
N ARG A 26 22.75 24.84 -32.20
CA ARG A 26 21.49 24.61 -32.93
C ARG A 26 21.39 23.18 -33.43
N ALA A 27 22.47 22.61 -33.97
CA ALA A 27 22.53 21.22 -34.41
C ALA A 27 22.29 20.22 -33.26
N LEU A 28 22.86 20.45 -32.08
CA LEU A 28 22.63 19.62 -30.89
C LEU A 28 21.19 19.69 -30.37
N ILE A 29 20.53 20.85 -30.51
CA ILE A 29 19.11 21.00 -30.15
C ILE A 29 18.22 20.27 -31.17
N LEU A 30 18.60 20.27 -32.45
CA LEU A 30 17.88 19.57 -33.53
C LEU A 30 18.15 18.05 -33.56
N LEU A 31 19.28 17.61 -33.03
CA LEU A 31 19.70 16.21 -32.97
C LEU A 31 18.64 15.26 -32.39
N PRO A 32 18.02 15.51 -31.21
CA PRO A 32 16.97 14.63 -30.68
C PRO A 32 15.73 14.58 -31.57
N PHE A 33 15.38 15.68 -32.25
CA PHE A 33 14.26 15.69 -33.20
C PHE A 33 14.59 14.91 -34.48
N LEU A 34 15.83 15.02 -34.99
CA LEU A 34 16.31 14.24 -36.13
C LEU A 34 16.42 12.75 -35.80
N ILE A 35 16.82 12.40 -34.58
CA ILE A 35 16.80 11.03 -34.08
C ILE A 35 15.35 10.52 -34.02
N LEU A 36 14.42 11.30 -33.43
CA LEU A 36 13.00 10.93 -33.40
C LEU A 36 12.41 10.75 -34.81
N LEU A 37 12.75 11.63 -35.75
CA LEU A 37 12.33 11.52 -37.16
C LEU A 37 12.95 10.28 -37.83
N GLY A 38 14.21 9.99 -37.54
CA GLY A 38 14.92 8.82 -38.05
C GLY A 38 14.39 7.50 -37.51
N PHE A 39 13.86 7.49 -36.27
CA PHE A 39 13.15 6.35 -35.70
C PHE A 39 11.69 6.24 -36.16
N LEU A 40 11.11 7.30 -36.72
CA LEU A 40 9.74 7.29 -37.22
C LEU A 40 9.55 6.32 -38.40
N GLY A 41 10.51 6.28 -39.34
CA GLY A 41 10.50 5.35 -40.47
C GLY A 41 10.51 3.88 -40.04
N PRO A 42 11.50 3.43 -39.23
CA PRO A 42 11.53 2.08 -38.67
C PRO A 42 10.32 1.74 -37.80
N ALA A 43 9.78 2.71 -37.05
CA ALA A 43 8.57 2.50 -36.26
C ALA A 43 7.34 2.30 -37.16
N LEU A 44 7.19 3.10 -38.22
CA LEU A 44 6.12 2.96 -39.19
C LEU A 44 6.23 1.63 -39.95
N SER A 45 7.44 1.24 -40.38
CA SER A 45 7.63 -0.04 -41.06
C SER A 45 7.40 -1.23 -40.12
N ALA A 46 7.75 -1.12 -38.84
CA ALA A 46 7.42 -2.12 -37.83
C ALA A 46 5.90 -2.23 -37.64
N ILE A 47 5.18 -1.11 -37.58
CA ILE A 47 3.72 -1.07 -37.48
C ILE A 47 3.08 -1.69 -38.73
N GLU A 48 3.51 -1.32 -39.94
CA GLU A 48 3.03 -1.92 -41.19
C GLU A 48 3.28 -3.42 -41.24
N THR A 49 4.47 -3.86 -40.82
CA THR A 49 4.81 -5.29 -40.74
C THR A 49 3.87 -6.00 -39.75
N LEU A 50 3.60 -5.39 -38.60
CA LEU A 50 2.68 -5.91 -37.59
C LEU A 50 1.25 -6.01 -38.11
N PHE A 51 0.76 -4.99 -38.81
CA PHE A 51 -0.56 -5.01 -39.47
C PHE A 51 -0.62 -6.04 -40.61
N SER A 52 0.45 -6.21 -41.37
CA SER A 52 0.51 -7.23 -42.43
C SER A 52 0.48 -8.65 -41.85
N LEU A 53 1.16 -8.88 -40.73
CA LEU A 53 1.15 -10.15 -40.00
C LEU A 53 -0.22 -10.41 -39.37
N LEU A 54 -0.82 -9.39 -38.75
CA LEU A 54 -2.20 -9.46 -38.28
C LEU A 54 -3.14 -9.79 -39.43
N GLY A 55 -3.00 -9.11 -40.58
CA GLY A 55 -3.79 -9.34 -41.78
C GLY A 55 -3.68 -10.77 -42.27
N LYS A 56 -2.47 -11.32 -42.38
CA LYS A 56 -2.26 -12.72 -42.80
C LYS A 56 -2.88 -13.75 -41.84
N ILE A 57 -2.97 -13.44 -40.55
CA ILE A 57 -3.61 -14.31 -39.55
C ILE A 57 -5.14 -14.13 -39.58
N LEU A 58 -5.62 -12.89 -39.71
CA LEU A 58 -7.04 -12.52 -39.66
C LEU A 58 -7.79 -12.80 -40.96
N GLN A 59 -7.14 -12.69 -42.12
CA GLN A 59 -7.72 -12.89 -43.44
C GLN A 59 -8.32 -14.30 -43.63
N PRO A 60 -7.63 -15.42 -43.31
CA PRO A 60 -8.25 -16.75 -43.39
C PRO A 60 -9.38 -16.94 -42.36
N LEU A 61 -9.32 -16.24 -41.22
CA LEU A 61 -10.42 -16.21 -40.24
C LEU A 61 -11.62 -15.41 -40.76
N LEU A 62 -11.43 -14.36 -41.56
CA LEU A 62 -12.51 -13.56 -42.14
C LEU A 62 -13.17 -14.23 -43.35
N GLU A 63 -12.49 -15.13 -44.05
CA GLU A 63 -13.03 -15.82 -45.22
C GLU A 63 -13.98 -16.97 -44.83
N THR A 64 -13.79 -17.57 -43.65
CA THR A 64 -14.63 -18.68 -43.17
C THR A 64 -15.73 -18.19 -42.23
N SER A 65 -16.93 -18.79 -42.33
CA SER A 65 -18.05 -18.52 -41.41
C SER A 65 -17.68 -18.82 -39.95
N LEU A 66 -16.93 -19.90 -39.71
CA LEU A 66 -16.42 -20.29 -38.40
C LEU A 66 -15.36 -19.31 -37.86
N GLY A 67 -14.46 -18.81 -38.71
CA GLY A 67 -13.45 -17.83 -38.32
C GLY A 67 -14.04 -16.45 -38.00
N ARG A 68 -15.11 -16.02 -38.70
CA ARG A 68 -15.87 -14.81 -38.36
C ARG A 68 -16.51 -14.92 -36.98
N ALA A 69 -17.12 -16.07 -36.67
CA ALA A 69 -17.70 -16.31 -35.35
C ALA A 69 -16.63 -16.29 -34.25
N LEU A 70 -15.49 -16.94 -34.47
CA LEU A 70 -14.33 -16.90 -33.57
C LEU A 70 -13.81 -15.48 -33.35
N LEU A 71 -13.72 -14.67 -34.42
CA LEU A 71 -13.30 -13.28 -34.32
C LEU A 71 -14.26 -12.43 -33.50
N VAL A 72 -15.58 -12.60 -33.71
CA VAL A 72 -16.60 -11.92 -32.92
C VAL A 72 -16.46 -12.28 -31.44
N VAL A 73 -16.34 -13.57 -31.10
CA VAL A 73 -16.15 -14.03 -29.71
C VAL A 73 -14.87 -13.46 -29.10
N LEU A 74 -13.78 -13.43 -29.86
CA LEU A 74 -12.49 -12.92 -29.41
C LEU A 74 -12.56 -11.41 -29.15
N VAL A 75 -13.18 -10.64 -30.06
CA VAL A 75 -13.43 -9.20 -29.88
C VAL A 75 -14.32 -8.95 -28.66
N PHE A 76 -15.43 -9.69 -28.50
CA PHE A 76 -16.27 -9.56 -27.31
C PHE A 76 -15.53 -9.90 -26.02
N SER A 77 -14.66 -10.92 -26.04
CA SER A 77 -13.83 -11.29 -24.89
C SER A 77 -12.85 -10.18 -24.54
N PHE A 78 -12.20 -9.54 -25.52
CA PHE A 78 -11.32 -8.39 -25.29
C PHE A 78 -12.07 -7.18 -24.76
N ILE A 79 -13.27 -6.89 -25.30
CA ILE A 79 -14.12 -5.81 -24.79
C ILE A 79 -14.55 -6.11 -23.35
N ALA A 80 -14.97 -7.34 -23.04
CA ALA A 80 -15.36 -7.74 -21.69
C ALA A 80 -14.19 -7.65 -20.71
N LEU A 81 -12.99 -8.11 -21.10
CA LEU A 81 -11.76 -7.97 -20.31
C LEU A 81 -11.39 -6.50 -20.09
N GLY A 82 -11.53 -5.66 -21.12
CA GLY A 82 -11.31 -4.22 -21.01
C GLY A 82 -12.28 -3.58 -20.01
N ILE A 83 -13.59 -3.81 -20.20
CA ILE A 83 -14.63 -3.32 -19.28
C ILE A 83 -14.35 -3.80 -17.86
N TRP A 84 -14.03 -5.09 -17.67
CA TRP A 84 -13.70 -5.63 -16.36
C TRP A 84 -12.46 -4.97 -15.75
N ALA A 85 -11.38 -4.79 -16.50
CA ALA A 85 -10.16 -4.16 -16.00
C ALA A 85 -10.42 -2.73 -15.52
N PHE A 86 -11.21 -1.94 -16.25
CA PHE A 86 -11.57 -0.57 -15.86
C PHE A 86 -12.63 -0.51 -14.75
N ALA A 87 -13.61 -1.42 -14.77
CA ALA A 87 -14.70 -1.45 -13.78
C ALA A 87 -14.27 -2.04 -12.45
N LYS A 88 -13.29 -2.96 -12.44
CA LYS A 88 -12.84 -3.65 -11.23
C LYS A 88 -12.32 -2.67 -10.18
N GLU A 89 -11.48 -1.70 -10.54
CA GLU A 89 -10.98 -0.72 -9.57
C GLU A 89 -12.10 0.16 -9.01
N ARG A 90 -13.05 0.58 -9.85
CA ARG A 90 -14.25 1.31 -9.39
C ARG A 90 -15.08 0.49 -8.39
N PHE A 91 -15.29 -0.79 -8.68
CA PHE A 91 -16.01 -1.68 -7.79
C PHE A 91 -15.25 -1.86 -6.47
N LEU A 92 -13.94 -2.11 -6.52
CA LEU A 92 -13.08 -2.22 -5.34
C LEU A 92 -13.10 -0.94 -4.50
N ASP A 93 -13.11 0.23 -5.12
CA ASP A 93 -13.19 1.51 -4.43
C ASP A 93 -14.53 1.70 -3.70
N LEU A 94 -15.64 1.18 -4.24
CA LEU A 94 -16.91 1.16 -3.50
C LEU A 94 -16.81 0.32 -2.22
N PHE A 95 -16.17 -0.86 -2.26
CA PHE A 95 -15.95 -1.67 -1.05
C PHE A 95 -15.00 -1.00 -0.07
N ARG A 96 -13.93 -0.37 -0.55
CA ARG A 96 -12.98 0.38 0.29
C ARG A 96 -13.68 1.55 0.98
N ASN A 97 -14.51 2.30 0.26
CA ASN A 97 -15.32 3.39 0.82
C ASN A 97 -16.35 2.87 1.83
N HIS A 98 -17.00 1.74 1.54
CA HIS A 98 -17.91 1.10 2.47
C HIS A 98 -17.19 0.65 3.76
N ALA A 99 -15.99 0.06 3.63
CA ALA A 99 -15.17 -0.33 4.76
C ALA A 99 -14.77 0.90 5.61
N LEU A 100 -14.41 2.02 4.97
CA LEU A 100 -14.12 3.27 5.65
C LEU A 100 -15.34 3.82 6.39
N ALA A 101 -16.51 3.85 5.75
CA ALA A 101 -17.76 4.27 6.39
C ALA A 101 -18.08 3.41 7.63
N LYS A 102 -17.94 2.08 7.51
CA LYS A 102 -18.12 1.16 8.64
C LYS A 102 -17.07 1.34 9.73
N HIS A 103 -15.86 1.75 9.36
CA HIS A 103 -14.81 2.07 10.32
C HIS A 103 -15.20 3.29 11.15
N LEU A 104 -15.58 4.37 10.50
CA LEU A 104 -16.02 5.60 11.16
C LEU A 104 -17.25 5.37 12.04
N GLU A 105 -18.22 4.58 11.58
CA GLU A 105 -19.36 4.13 12.39
C GLU A 105 -18.93 3.33 13.63
N GLY A 106 -17.95 2.43 13.47
CA GLY A 106 -17.35 1.68 14.59
C GLY A 106 -16.66 2.59 15.61
N ILE A 107 -15.93 3.61 15.15
CA ILE A 107 -15.31 4.63 16.01
C ILE A 107 -16.40 5.43 16.74
N GLN A 108 -17.43 5.87 16.03
CA GLN A 108 -18.55 6.60 16.62
C GLN A 108 -19.21 5.78 17.74
N HIS A 109 -19.50 4.51 17.50
CA HIS A 109 -20.03 3.61 18.53
C HIS A 109 -19.08 3.46 19.72
N LEU A 110 -17.78 3.35 19.47
CA LEU A 110 -16.77 3.25 20.53
C LEU A 110 -16.74 4.52 21.41
N LEU A 111 -16.82 5.71 20.80
CA LEU A 111 -16.88 7.00 21.51
C LEU A 111 -18.17 7.15 22.33
N LEU A 112 -19.28 6.57 21.87
CA LEU A 112 -20.56 6.55 22.58
C LEU A 112 -20.64 5.43 23.64
N GLY A 113 -19.56 4.70 23.90
CA GLY A 113 -19.54 3.57 24.84
C GLY A 113 -20.28 2.31 24.37
N LYS A 114 -20.77 2.29 23.13
CA LYS A 114 -21.50 1.18 22.50
C LYS A 114 -20.54 0.10 22.00
N LYS A 115 -19.91 -0.62 22.94
CA LYS A 115 -18.84 -1.60 22.66
C LYS A 115 -19.30 -2.77 21.78
N LYS A 116 -20.55 -3.23 21.92
CA LYS A 116 -21.09 -4.38 21.16
C LYS A 116 -21.24 -4.04 19.67
N GLU A 117 -21.75 -2.86 19.39
CA GLU A 117 -21.95 -2.30 18.05
C GLU A 117 -20.60 -1.99 17.40
N ALA A 118 -19.68 -1.36 18.14
CA ALA A 118 -18.32 -1.12 17.69
C ALA A 118 -17.61 -2.41 17.26
N LYS A 119 -17.70 -3.48 18.08
CA LYS A 119 -17.18 -4.81 17.74
C LYS A 119 -17.78 -5.36 16.44
N ALA A 120 -19.09 -5.21 16.25
CA ALA A 120 -19.75 -5.70 15.04
C ALA A 120 -19.22 -4.99 13.78
N CYS A 121 -19.03 -3.67 13.85
CA CYS A 121 -18.43 -2.89 12.77
C CYS A 121 -17.00 -3.32 12.47
N PHE A 122 -16.13 -3.40 13.48
CA PHE A 122 -14.73 -3.79 13.27
C PHE A 122 -14.58 -5.23 12.78
N LYS A 123 -15.42 -6.18 13.25
CA LYS A 123 -15.43 -7.55 12.72
C LYS A 123 -15.79 -7.61 11.24
N LYS A 124 -16.73 -6.77 10.77
CA LYS A 124 -17.07 -6.68 9.35
C LYS A 124 -15.88 -6.20 8.52
N ILE A 125 -15.17 -5.17 9.00
CA ILE A 125 -13.96 -4.65 8.32
C ILE A 125 -12.87 -5.71 8.25
N VAL A 126 -12.59 -6.41 9.35
CA VAL A 126 -11.62 -7.51 9.36
C VAL A 126 -12.02 -8.63 8.40
N LYS A 127 -13.32 -8.93 8.28
CA LYS A 127 -13.81 -9.90 7.28
C LYS A 127 -13.58 -9.40 5.85
N MET A 128 -13.86 -8.13 5.57
CA MET A 128 -13.63 -7.52 4.26
C MET A 128 -12.14 -7.50 3.89
N GLY A 129 -11.25 -7.20 4.85
CA GLY A 129 -9.79 -7.20 4.67
C GLY A 129 -9.19 -8.57 4.32
N ARG A 130 -9.94 -9.67 4.46
CA ARG A 130 -9.50 -11.00 3.98
C ARG A 130 -9.64 -11.16 2.47
N PHE A 131 -10.57 -10.44 1.87
CA PHE A 131 -10.90 -10.55 0.45
C PHE A 131 -10.37 -9.37 -0.36
N PHE A 132 -10.24 -8.21 0.28
CA PHE A 132 -9.90 -6.96 -0.37
C PHE A 132 -8.70 -6.31 0.31
N ASP A 133 -7.80 -5.77 -0.51
CA ASP A 133 -6.71 -4.90 -0.03
C ASP A 133 -7.28 -3.53 0.36
N LEU A 134 -7.49 -3.35 1.66
CA LEU A 134 -8.02 -2.13 2.28
C LEU A 134 -6.94 -1.07 2.56
N SER A 135 -5.70 -1.30 2.13
CA SER A 135 -4.62 -0.32 2.20
C SER A 135 -4.57 0.63 1.00
N LYS A 136 -5.33 0.32 -0.06
CA LYS A 136 -5.34 1.03 -1.35
C LYS A 136 -6.57 1.92 -1.52
N GLY A 137 -6.55 2.74 -2.57
CA GLY A 137 -7.66 3.60 -2.97
C GLY A 137 -7.88 4.77 -2.03
N PRO A 138 -9.11 5.33 -1.95
CA PRO A 138 -9.41 6.53 -1.16
C PRO A 138 -9.14 6.37 0.35
N ALA A 139 -9.16 5.13 0.85
CA ALA A 139 -8.90 4.79 2.25
C ALA A 139 -7.40 4.80 2.63
N SER A 140 -6.49 4.81 1.64
CA SER A 140 -5.04 4.74 1.85
C SER A 140 -4.49 5.81 2.81
N GLY A 141 -5.10 7.01 2.83
CA GLY A 141 -4.70 8.10 3.73
C GLY A 141 -4.86 7.77 5.23
N PHE A 142 -5.66 6.77 5.59
CA PHE A 142 -5.88 6.33 6.97
C PHE A 142 -4.99 5.13 7.36
N GLY A 143 -4.19 4.62 6.41
CA GLY A 143 -3.45 3.37 6.56
C GLY A 143 -4.35 2.14 6.43
N PRO A 144 -3.81 0.92 6.60
CA PRO A 144 -4.58 -0.31 6.45
C PRO A 144 -5.70 -0.40 7.50
N LEU A 145 -6.95 -0.32 7.03
CA LEU A 145 -8.14 -0.25 7.90
C LEU A 145 -8.37 -1.55 8.68
N ASP A 146 -8.01 -2.70 8.11
CA ASP A 146 -8.15 -4.01 8.74
C ASP A 146 -7.21 -4.16 9.96
N ILE A 147 -5.98 -3.67 9.84
CA ILE A 147 -5.00 -3.65 10.94
C ILE A 147 -5.53 -2.78 12.09
N ASP A 148 -5.98 -1.57 11.78
CA ASP A 148 -6.49 -0.66 12.79
C ASP A 148 -7.79 -1.20 13.45
N ALA A 149 -8.66 -1.85 12.69
CA ALA A 149 -9.82 -2.56 13.22
C ALA A 149 -9.44 -3.71 14.16
N ARG A 150 -8.38 -4.49 13.85
CA ARG A 150 -7.85 -5.54 14.75
C ARG A 150 -7.30 -4.96 16.05
N LEU A 151 -6.54 -3.88 15.98
CA LEU A 151 -6.02 -3.19 17.17
C LEU A 151 -7.16 -2.71 18.07
N LYS A 152 -8.21 -2.14 17.49
CA LYS A 152 -9.40 -1.72 18.24
C LYS A 152 -10.18 -2.90 18.82
N LEU A 153 -10.36 -3.98 18.07
CA LEU A 153 -10.98 -5.20 18.60
C LEU A 153 -10.19 -5.78 19.77
N ALA A 154 -8.87 -5.88 19.65
CA ALA A 154 -8.00 -6.37 20.71
C ALA A 154 -8.08 -5.49 21.96
N ARG A 155 -8.14 -4.16 21.79
CA ARG A 155 -8.37 -3.23 22.92
C ARG A 155 -9.72 -3.47 23.59
N ILE A 156 -10.80 -3.63 22.82
CA ILE A 156 -12.13 -3.90 23.39
C ILE A 156 -12.12 -5.23 24.16
N PHE A 157 -11.54 -6.30 23.60
CA PHE A 157 -11.47 -7.59 24.30
C PHE A 157 -10.65 -7.53 25.58
N LEU A 158 -9.54 -6.77 25.57
CA LEU A 158 -8.74 -6.55 26.77
C LEU A 158 -9.53 -5.80 27.85
N GLU A 159 -10.30 -4.77 27.46
CA GLU A 159 -11.18 -4.04 28.39
C GLU A 159 -12.36 -4.87 28.90
N GLU A 160 -12.77 -5.92 28.17
CA GLU A 160 -13.79 -6.88 28.58
C GLU A 160 -13.23 -8.01 29.45
N GLY A 161 -11.93 -7.99 29.77
CA GLY A 161 -11.30 -9.03 30.58
C GLY A 161 -11.01 -10.34 29.82
N ASP A 162 -10.97 -10.31 28.48
CA ASP A 162 -10.66 -11.46 27.63
C ASP A 162 -9.30 -11.26 26.92
N PRO A 163 -8.17 -11.41 27.65
CA PRO A 163 -6.83 -11.22 27.10
C PRO A 163 -6.49 -12.27 26.03
N THR A 164 -7.07 -13.47 26.11
CA THR A 164 -6.83 -14.54 25.13
C THR A 164 -7.41 -14.20 23.76
N ARG A 165 -8.62 -13.64 23.68
CA ARG A 165 -9.17 -13.16 22.40
C ARG A 165 -8.44 -11.92 21.90
N ALA A 166 -8.04 -11.02 22.80
CA ALA A 166 -7.21 -9.88 22.43
C ALA A 166 -5.90 -10.34 21.77
N TYR A 167 -5.27 -11.39 22.30
CA TYR A 167 -3.99 -11.89 21.80
C TYR A 167 -4.13 -12.41 20.37
N LYS A 168 -5.16 -13.23 20.12
CA LYS A 168 -5.45 -13.79 18.80
C LYS A 168 -5.68 -12.73 17.73
N GLU A 169 -6.20 -11.56 18.08
CA GLU A 169 -6.37 -10.48 17.11
C GLU A 169 -5.06 -9.75 16.82
N ILE A 170 -4.20 -9.56 17.83
CA ILE A 170 -2.89 -8.92 17.67
C ILE A 170 -1.92 -9.80 16.87
N GLU A 171 -1.91 -11.11 17.12
CA GLU A 171 -1.04 -12.08 16.46
C GLU A 171 -1.23 -12.12 14.94
N ARG A 172 -2.46 -11.85 14.49
CA ARG A 172 -2.85 -11.83 13.07
C ARG A 172 -2.43 -10.55 12.33
N ILE A 173 -1.81 -9.59 13.01
CA ILE A 173 -1.43 -8.31 12.40
C ILE A 173 -0.07 -8.45 11.70
N PRO A 174 -0.01 -8.24 10.37
CA PRO A 174 1.26 -8.25 9.65
C PRO A 174 2.08 -6.99 9.97
N LYS A 175 3.16 -7.15 10.75
CA LYS A 175 3.97 -6.02 11.25
C LYS A 175 4.56 -5.15 10.13
N ALA A 176 4.89 -5.74 8.99
CA ALA A 176 5.50 -5.04 7.84
C ALA A 176 4.58 -3.99 7.20
N LEU A 177 3.26 -4.09 7.39
CA LEU A 177 2.28 -3.19 6.78
C LEU A 177 1.81 -2.07 7.72
N MET A 178 2.28 -2.06 8.97
CA MET A 178 1.83 -1.09 9.96
C MET A 178 2.39 0.32 9.71
N THR A 179 1.53 1.32 9.80
CA THR A 179 1.97 2.72 9.88
C THR A 179 2.62 3.00 11.24
N ARG A 180 3.43 4.06 11.34
CA ARG A 180 4.07 4.47 12.60
C ARG A 180 3.08 4.59 13.77
N LYS A 181 1.87 5.13 13.53
CA LYS A 181 0.80 5.28 14.53
C LYS A 181 0.21 3.93 14.96
N GLN A 182 0.05 3.00 14.02
CA GLN A 182 -0.43 1.65 14.30
C GLN A 182 0.63 0.85 15.08
N THR A 183 1.90 0.97 14.71
CA THR A 183 3.02 0.36 15.44
C THR A 183 3.07 0.84 16.88
N PHE A 184 2.91 2.15 17.11
CA PHE A 184 2.82 2.70 18.46
C PHE A 184 1.68 2.07 19.27
N SER A 185 0.49 2.02 18.69
CA SER A 185 -0.70 1.43 19.34
C SER A 185 -0.55 -0.08 19.58
N TYR A 186 0.08 -0.78 18.64
CA TYR A 186 0.40 -2.21 18.73
C TYR A 186 1.34 -2.48 19.90
N VAL A 187 2.43 -1.73 20.03
CA VAL A 187 3.42 -1.92 21.10
C VAL A 187 2.80 -1.65 22.47
N GLU A 188 2.05 -0.55 22.62
CA GLU A 188 1.32 -0.25 23.85
C GLU A 188 0.35 -1.39 24.22
N LEU A 189 -0.45 -1.85 23.25
CA LEU A 189 -1.45 -2.87 23.49
C LEU A 189 -0.81 -4.23 23.79
N ARG A 190 0.31 -4.55 23.15
CA ARG A 190 1.09 -5.77 23.42
C ARG A 190 1.61 -5.77 24.86
N ALA A 191 2.20 -4.66 25.32
CA ALA A 191 2.67 -4.54 26.70
C ALA A 191 1.54 -4.76 27.72
N ARG A 192 0.39 -4.11 27.50
CA ARG A 192 -0.80 -4.29 28.36
C ARG A 192 -1.32 -5.73 28.34
N LEU A 193 -1.31 -6.35 27.17
CA LEU A 193 -1.80 -7.71 27.02
C LEU A 193 -0.89 -8.71 27.71
N TYR A 194 0.43 -8.58 27.58
CA TYR A 194 1.37 -9.48 28.24
C TYR A 194 1.17 -9.48 29.75
N ARG A 195 0.96 -8.30 30.34
CA ARG A 195 0.64 -8.16 31.76
C ARG A 195 -0.71 -8.78 32.16
N ALA A 196 -1.71 -8.68 31.29
CA ALA A 196 -3.06 -9.19 31.60
C ALA A 196 -3.24 -10.68 31.30
N HIS A 197 -2.36 -11.30 30.51
CA HIS A 197 -2.54 -12.67 30.06
C HIS A 197 -2.03 -13.66 31.12
N PRO A 198 -2.85 -14.61 31.60
CA PRO A 198 -2.51 -15.48 32.73
C PRO A 198 -1.37 -16.47 32.43
N GLY A 199 -1.09 -16.71 31.14
CA GLY A 199 -0.05 -17.67 30.71
C GLY A 199 1.37 -17.11 30.57
N HIS A 200 1.63 -15.85 30.95
CA HIS A 200 2.97 -15.26 30.83
C HIS A 200 3.64 -15.13 32.20
N LEU A 201 4.93 -15.50 32.26
CA LEU A 201 5.77 -15.33 33.44
C LEU A 201 6.07 -13.84 33.65
N SER A 202 6.18 -13.42 34.91
CA SER A 202 6.48 -12.02 35.30
C SER A 202 7.75 -11.49 34.64
N GLU A 203 8.80 -12.31 34.54
CA GLU A 203 10.04 -11.96 33.88
C GLU A 203 9.84 -11.65 32.38
N THR A 204 9.04 -12.46 31.69
CA THR A 204 8.68 -12.22 30.27
C THR A 204 7.87 -10.94 30.11
N VAL A 205 6.92 -10.69 31.01
CA VAL A 205 6.12 -9.46 31.01
C VAL A 205 7.03 -8.24 31.14
N ARG A 206 7.95 -8.26 32.11
CA ARG A 206 8.94 -7.20 32.34
C ARG A 206 9.80 -6.95 31.11
N GLN A 207 10.41 -8.00 30.55
CA GLN A 207 11.25 -7.88 29.36
C GLN A 207 10.50 -7.21 28.20
N VAL A 208 9.25 -7.62 27.96
CA VAL A 208 8.41 -7.04 26.89
C VAL A 208 8.09 -5.56 27.15
N ILE A 209 7.80 -5.18 28.40
CA ILE A 209 7.52 -3.78 28.75
C ILE A 209 8.80 -2.93 28.62
N GLU A 210 9.95 -3.42 29.10
CA GLU A 210 11.24 -2.73 28.97
C GLU A 210 11.64 -2.55 27.50
N GLU A 211 11.55 -3.60 26.68
CA GLU A 211 11.82 -3.53 25.23
C GLU A 211 10.89 -2.53 24.54
N SER A 212 9.60 -2.55 24.91
CA SER A 212 8.59 -1.62 24.40
C SER A 212 8.92 -0.17 24.76
N HIS A 213 9.38 0.07 26.00
CA HIS A 213 9.78 1.40 26.46
C HIS A 213 11.06 1.87 25.76
N ARG A 214 12.08 1.01 25.61
CA ARG A 214 13.31 1.33 24.87
C ARG A 214 13.02 1.69 23.42
N THR A 215 12.07 1.01 22.78
CA THR A 215 11.68 1.29 21.39
C THR A 215 10.87 2.59 21.28
N TRP A 216 10.07 2.93 22.29
CA TRP A 216 9.18 4.10 22.32
C TRP A 216 9.23 4.85 23.65
N PRO A 217 10.34 5.55 23.96
CA PRO A 217 10.57 6.11 25.30
C PRO A 217 9.60 7.24 25.64
N THR A 218 9.06 7.93 24.64
CA THR A 218 8.08 9.02 24.80
C THR A 218 6.67 8.54 25.11
N ASN A 219 6.41 7.22 25.11
CA ASN A 219 5.09 6.69 25.41
C ASN A 219 4.84 6.63 26.93
N GLY A 220 4.16 7.66 27.45
CA GLY A 220 3.81 7.75 28.87
C GLY A 220 2.98 6.57 29.39
N ARG A 221 2.17 5.91 28.55
CA ARG A 221 1.42 4.72 28.97
C ARG A 221 2.32 3.52 29.18
N ILE A 222 3.28 3.29 28.29
CA ILE A 222 4.26 2.21 28.46
C ILE A 222 5.14 2.48 29.68
N LEU A 223 5.57 3.73 29.88
CA LEU A 223 6.31 4.14 31.07
C LEU A 223 5.49 3.87 32.35
N SER A 224 4.20 4.21 32.37
CA SER A 224 3.34 3.93 33.52
C SER A 224 3.22 2.43 33.81
N LEU A 225 3.18 1.58 32.78
CA LEU A 225 3.17 0.12 32.95
C LEU A 225 4.51 -0.39 33.51
N LEU A 226 5.63 0.19 33.07
CA LEU A 226 6.95 -0.16 33.56
C LEU A 226 7.11 0.21 35.04
N VAL A 227 6.71 1.42 35.44
CA VAL A 227 6.75 1.86 36.85
C VAL A 227 5.92 0.93 37.72
N GLN A 228 4.67 0.64 37.33
CA GLN A 228 3.81 -0.27 38.08
C GLN A 228 4.40 -1.69 38.19
N GLU A 229 5.07 -2.18 37.16
CA GLU A 229 5.70 -3.51 37.20
C GLU A 229 6.92 -3.54 38.13
N LEU A 230 7.70 -2.45 38.19
CA LEU A 230 8.82 -2.32 39.12
C LEU A 230 8.34 -2.19 40.58
N GLU A 231 7.23 -1.49 40.81
CA GLU A 231 6.62 -1.33 42.15
C GLU A 231 6.03 -2.64 42.68
N ASN A 232 5.43 -3.49 41.83
CA ASN A 232 4.87 -4.77 42.27
C ASN A 232 5.93 -5.83 42.64
N GLN A 233 7.21 -5.57 42.36
CA GLN A 233 8.33 -6.49 42.59
C GLN A 233 9.23 -6.07 43.77
N GLY A 234 9.03 -4.87 44.34
CA GLY A 234 9.71 -4.37 45.53
C GLY A 234 8.85 -4.52 46.78
#